data_AF-A0A074XBK5-F1
#
_entry.id   AF-A0A074XBK5-F1
#
_cell.length_a   1.000
_cell.length_b   1.000
_cell.length_c   1.000
_cell.angle_alpha   90.00
_cell.angle_beta   90.00
_cell.angle_gamma   90.00
#
_symmetry.space_group_name_H-M   'P 1'
#
loop_
_entity.id
_entity.type
_entity.pdbx_description
1 polymer ?
#
loop_
_entity_poly.entity_id
_entity_poly.type
_entity_poly.pdbx_seq_one_letter_code
_entity_poly.pdbx_strand_id
1 'polypeptide(L)'
;MLRLRCCEVIPTRPLPTENGWVTLDGSWPVQAYFTVNQTPLEPRRKLHHGKCLPIDVTHCVRADANKLVVRINRSRHDKSPFNYAVAIEVVGFATRESITQACMKRLVPSERILSTIKKAMTSDDDDLIMQPQCFSIHLFEPFSNAKIFDIPVRGQDCLHREAFDLGVFLDTRLERPTQPPKDRISKVDVWRCPICKADSRPQSLIVDGFLVTVRQELASKNLLKTRSINIESDGSWSPVREAQDDEETEDEATPAPKKPVEVILIDDD
;
A
#
# COMPACT_ATOMS: atom_id res chain seq x y z
N MET A 1 22.86 2.18 3.93
CA MET A 1 23.19 1.25 2.82
C MET A 1 22.98 1.99 1.51
N LEU A 2 23.88 1.80 0.54
CA LEU A 2 23.74 2.29 -0.83
C LEU A 2 23.47 1.11 -1.76
N ARG A 3 22.45 1.19 -2.60
CA ARG A 3 22.15 0.13 -3.57
C ARG A 3 21.91 0.68 -4.97
N LEU A 4 22.39 -0.04 -5.98
CA LEU A 4 22.09 0.24 -7.38
C LEU A 4 20.80 -0.50 -7.76
N ARG A 5 19.88 0.23 -8.39
CA ARG A 5 18.68 -0.35 -9.00
C ARG A 5 18.53 0.15 -10.43
N CYS A 6 18.02 -0.73 -11.28
CA CYS A 6 17.69 -0.45 -12.66
C CYS A 6 16.25 -0.87 -12.90
N CYS A 7 15.49 -0.07 -13.64
CA CYS A 7 14.09 -0.31 -13.96
C CYS A 7 13.85 0.03 -15.43
N GLU A 8 12.96 -0.72 -16.09
CA GLU A 8 12.50 -0.37 -17.43
C GLU A 8 11.57 0.85 -17.35
N VAL A 9 11.70 1.77 -18.30
CA VAL A 9 10.94 3.03 -18.37
C VAL A 9 10.49 3.31 -19.79
N ILE A 10 9.41 4.08 -19.95
CA ILE A 10 8.91 4.46 -21.26
C ILE A 10 9.68 5.72 -21.74
N PRO A 11 10.41 5.68 -22.87
CA PRO A 11 11.29 6.78 -23.30
C PRO A 11 10.58 8.11 -23.56
N THR A 12 9.31 8.04 -23.95
CA THR A 12 8.50 9.22 -24.27
C THR A 12 7.88 9.86 -23.03
N ARG A 13 8.07 9.26 -21.84
CA ARG A 13 7.58 9.80 -20.58
C ARG A 13 8.73 10.41 -19.79
N PRO A 14 8.46 11.43 -18.95
CA PRO A 14 9.43 11.90 -17.98
C PRO A 14 9.91 10.76 -17.10
N LEU A 15 11.13 10.90 -16.56
CA LEU A 15 11.61 9.98 -15.53
C LEU A 15 10.62 9.95 -14.36
N PRO A 16 10.40 8.78 -13.75
CA PRO A 16 9.46 8.65 -12.64
C PRO A 16 9.89 9.55 -11.48
N THR A 17 8.92 10.14 -10.79
CA THR A 17 9.15 10.74 -9.47
C THR A 17 9.67 9.68 -8.50
N GLU A 18 10.20 10.08 -7.35
CA GLU A 18 10.70 9.13 -6.35
C GLU A 18 9.62 8.10 -5.95
N ASN A 19 8.38 8.55 -5.74
CA ASN A 19 7.25 7.70 -5.37
C ASN A 19 6.87 6.74 -6.51
N GLY A 20 6.93 7.19 -7.77
CA GLY A 20 6.78 6.32 -8.93
C GLY A 20 7.90 5.29 -9.00
N TRP A 21 9.15 5.73 -8.86
CA TRP A 21 10.36 4.92 -8.98
C TRP A 21 10.35 3.72 -8.02
N VAL A 22 9.99 3.92 -6.75
CA VAL A 22 9.99 2.83 -5.77
C VAL A 22 8.97 1.73 -6.07
N THR A 23 7.92 2.06 -6.82
CA THR A 23 6.87 1.10 -7.21
C THR A 23 7.15 0.32 -8.49
N LEU A 24 8.14 0.74 -9.29
CA LEU A 24 8.56 0.02 -10.49
C LEU A 24 9.18 -1.34 -10.16
N ASP A 25 9.10 -2.30 -11.07
CA ASP A 25 9.81 -3.56 -10.92
C ASP A 25 11.27 -3.43 -11.38
N GLY A 26 12.17 -3.98 -10.58
CA GLY A 26 13.59 -4.01 -10.94
C GLY A 26 13.81 -4.86 -12.19
N SER A 27 14.64 -4.36 -13.10
CA SER A 27 15.02 -5.05 -14.34
C SER A 27 16.47 -4.75 -14.68
N TRP A 28 17.21 -5.79 -15.08
CA TRP A 28 18.61 -5.69 -15.48
C TRP A 28 18.76 -6.05 -16.96
N PRO A 29 19.07 -5.07 -17.84
CA PRO A 29 19.21 -5.33 -19.27
C PRO A 29 20.37 -6.30 -19.54
N VAL A 30 20.14 -7.28 -20.40
CA VAL A 30 21.10 -8.38 -20.63
C VAL A 30 22.43 -7.86 -21.19
N GLN A 31 22.33 -6.89 -22.08
CA GLN A 31 23.43 -6.20 -22.75
C GLN A 31 24.17 -5.17 -21.88
N ALA A 32 23.68 -4.88 -20.68
CA ALA A 32 24.26 -3.84 -19.83
C ALA A 32 25.22 -4.41 -18.78
N TYR A 33 26.34 -3.71 -18.61
CA TYR A 33 27.37 -3.95 -17.61
C TYR A 33 27.54 -2.70 -16.75
N PHE A 34 27.72 -2.90 -15.46
CA PHE A 34 27.75 -1.82 -14.48
C PHE A 34 29.06 -1.88 -13.70
N THR A 35 29.68 -0.74 -13.46
CA THR A 35 30.85 -0.63 -12.57
C THR A 35 30.70 0.57 -11.66
N VAL A 36 31.05 0.42 -10.38
CA VAL A 36 31.20 1.55 -9.44
C VAL A 36 32.68 1.64 -9.06
N ASN A 37 33.31 2.80 -9.31
CA ASN A 37 34.73 3.01 -9.03
C ASN A 37 35.65 1.94 -9.64
N GLN A 38 35.35 1.55 -10.89
CA GLN A 38 36.02 0.49 -11.64
C GLN A 38 35.75 -0.94 -11.13
N THR A 39 35.10 -1.13 -9.98
CA THR A 39 34.63 -2.43 -9.49
C THR A 39 33.45 -2.91 -10.33
N PRO A 40 33.55 -4.04 -11.05
CA PRO A 40 32.43 -4.64 -11.76
C PRO A 40 31.32 -5.07 -10.81
N LEU A 41 30.08 -4.83 -11.21
CA LEU A 41 28.90 -5.29 -10.48
C LEU A 41 28.30 -6.50 -11.21
N GLU A 42 27.76 -7.43 -10.44
CA GLU A 42 27.09 -8.63 -10.94
C GLU A 42 25.57 -8.53 -10.71
N PRO A 43 24.79 -8.08 -11.70
CA PRO A 43 23.33 -8.06 -11.57
C PRO A 43 22.79 -9.47 -11.39
N ARG A 44 22.07 -9.71 -10.30
CA ARG A 44 21.33 -10.96 -10.11
C ARG A 44 20.11 -10.97 -11.02
N ARG A 45 20.24 -11.62 -12.17
CA ARG A 45 19.20 -11.75 -13.20
C ARG A 45 18.23 -12.92 -12.99
N LYS A 46 18.50 -13.78 -12.00
CA LYS A 46 17.52 -14.78 -11.55
C LYS A 46 16.42 -14.07 -10.77
N LEU A 47 15.18 -14.28 -11.19
CA LEU A 47 14.01 -13.69 -10.55
C LEU A 47 13.90 -14.21 -9.11
N HIS A 48 13.84 -13.31 -8.14
CA HIS A 48 13.47 -13.63 -6.77
C HIS A 48 12.03 -13.16 -6.56
N HIS A 49 11.10 -14.10 -6.47
CA HIS A 49 9.65 -13.82 -6.53
C HIS A 49 9.24 -12.97 -7.76
N GLY A 50 9.78 -13.31 -8.93
CA GLY A 50 9.42 -12.64 -10.18
C GLY A 50 10.07 -11.27 -10.40
N LYS A 51 11.03 -10.85 -9.56
CA LYS A 51 11.68 -9.52 -9.68
C LYS A 51 13.20 -9.60 -9.66
N CYS A 52 13.86 -8.65 -10.33
CA CYS A 52 15.30 -8.45 -10.19
C CYS A 52 15.61 -7.68 -8.90
N LEU A 53 16.59 -8.14 -8.13
CA LEU A 53 16.99 -7.49 -6.89
C LEU A 53 18.00 -6.36 -7.15
N PRO A 54 17.94 -5.25 -6.39
CA PRO A 54 19.00 -4.25 -6.35
C PRO A 54 20.36 -4.84 -5.94
N ILE A 55 21.45 -4.18 -6.31
CA ILE A 55 22.82 -4.57 -5.95
C ILE A 55 23.30 -3.68 -4.82
N ASP A 56 23.74 -4.25 -3.69
CA ASP A 56 24.41 -3.47 -2.65
C ASP A 56 25.77 -3.00 -3.17
N VAL A 57 25.96 -1.68 -3.21
CA VAL A 57 27.20 -1.04 -3.69
C VAL A 57 27.93 -0.30 -2.56
N THR A 58 27.48 -0.45 -1.31
CA THR A 58 28.06 0.24 -0.14
C THR A 58 29.57 0.02 -0.05
N HIS A 59 30.02 -1.20 -0.33
CA HIS A 59 31.45 -1.59 -0.30
C HIS A 59 32.27 -1.04 -1.48
N CYS A 60 31.64 -0.59 -2.56
CA CYS A 60 32.32 -0.03 -3.73
C CYS A 60 32.52 1.49 -3.61
N VAL A 61 31.84 2.14 -2.67
CA VAL A 61 31.77 3.59 -2.53
C VAL A 61 32.90 4.10 -1.63
N ARG A 62 33.43 5.27 -1.95
CA ARG A 62 34.50 5.97 -1.23
C ARG A 62 34.00 7.31 -0.69
N ALA A 63 34.73 7.91 0.24
CA ALA A 63 34.38 9.22 0.81
C ALA A 63 34.54 10.39 -0.19
N ASP A 64 35.26 10.17 -1.29
CA ASP A 64 35.50 11.15 -2.35
C ASP A 64 34.51 11.01 -3.52
N ALA A 65 34.86 11.56 -4.68
CA ALA A 65 34.01 11.48 -5.87
C ALA A 65 33.90 10.03 -6.37
N ASN A 66 32.66 9.55 -6.48
CA ASN A 66 32.34 8.20 -6.95
C ASN A 66 31.88 8.23 -8.41
N LYS A 67 32.23 7.19 -9.18
CA LYS A 67 31.83 7.08 -10.60
C LYS A 67 31.09 5.77 -10.86
N LEU A 68 29.80 5.90 -11.20
CA LEU A 68 29.01 4.83 -11.82
C LEU A 68 29.22 4.88 -13.34
N VAL A 69 29.58 3.74 -13.94
CA VAL A 69 29.65 3.59 -15.40
C VAL A 69 28.70 2.48 -15.82
N VAL A 70 27.81 2.80 -16.77
CA VAL A 70 26.92 1.85 -17.42
C VAL A 70 27.43 1.67 -18.85
N ARG A 71 27.79 0.44 -19.22
CA ARG A 71 28.21 0.08 -20.58
C ARG A 71 27.16 -0.81 -21.21
N ILE A 72 26.76 -0.48 -22.42
CA ILE A 72 25.75 -1.24 -23.17
C ILE A 72 26.47 -1.90 -24.35
N ASN A 73 26.54 -3.22 -24.35
CA ASN A 73 27.14 -4.00 -25.42
C ASN A 73 26.13 -4.18 -26.56
N ARG A 74 26.28 -3.41 -27.63
CA ARG A 74 25.39 -3.44 -28.79
C ARG A 74 26.18 -3.57 -30.09
N SER A 75 25.61 -4.31 -31.03
CA SER A 75 26.03 -4.28 -32.42
C SER A 75 25.85 -2.86 -32.98
N ARG A 76 26.74 -2.45 -33.91
CA ARG A 76 26.60 -1.17 -34.64
C ARG A 76 25.26 -1.01 -35.38
N HIS A 77 24.63 -2.15 -35.70
CA HIS A 77 23.36 -2.25 -36.40
C HIS A 77 22.14 -2.23 -35.46
N ASP A 78 22.33 -2.44 -34.15
CA ASP A 78 21.25 -2.38 -33.18
C ASP A 78 20.91 -0.92 -32.86
N LYS A 79 19.75 -0.47 -33.36
CA LYS A 79 19.19 0.86 -33.09
C LYS A 79 18.07 0.83 -32.05
N SER A 80 17.84 -0.30 -31.37
CA SER A 80 16.82 -0.40 -30.34
C SER A 80 17.08 0.63 -29.23
N PRO A 81 16.06 1.31 -28.72
CA PRO A 81 16.25 2.29 -27.67
C PRO A 81 16.65 1.58 -26.36
N PHE A 82 17.43 2.24 -25.51
CA PHE A 82 17.76 1.73 -24.18
C PHE A 82 16.79 2.34 -23.18
N ASN A 83 15.72 1.60 -22.89
CA ASN A 83 14.56 2.08 -22.17
C ASN A 83 14.67 1.82 -20.68
N TYR A 84 15.79 2.21 -20.07
CA TYR A 84 16.05 1.92 -18.66
C TYR A 84 16.52 3.17 -17.93
N ALA A 85 16.06 3.30 -16.69
CA ALA A 85 16.57 4.26 -15.73
C ALA A 85 17.37 3.52 -14.66
N VAL A 86 18.45 4.16 -14.20
CA VAL A 86 19.39 3.60 -13.22
C VAL A 86 19.57 4.62 -12.10
N ALA A 87 19.46 4.18 -10.85
CA ALA A 87 19.63 5.04 -9.69
C ALA A 87 20.46 4.36 -8.60
N ILE A 88 21.23 5.19 -7.88
CA ILE A 88 21.81 4.82 -6.59
C ILE A 88 20.81 5.26 -5.51
N GLU A 89 20.29 4.30 -4.77
CA GLU A 89 19.34 4.53 -3.70
C GLU A 89 20.05 4.53 -2.35
N VAL A 90 19.68 5.49 -1.50
CA VAL A 90 20.10 5.54 -0.11
C VAL A 90 19.03 4.89 0.75
N VAL A 91 19.41 3.87 1.50
CA VAL A 91 18.52 3.14 2.40
C VAL A 91 19.02 3.30 3.82
N GLY A 92 18.11 3.74 4.69
CA GLY A 92 18.35 3.92 6.13
C GLY A 92 17.31 3.19 6.98
N PHE A 93 17.46 3.33 8.28
CA PHE A 93 16.55 2.80 9.29
C PHE A 93 15.88 3.94 10.04
N ALA A 94 14.65 3.73 10.46
CA ALA A 94 13.92 4.63 11.37
C ALA A 94 13.19 3.78 12.41
N THR A 95 13.13 4.27 13.65
CA THR A 95 12.39 3.59 14.72
C THR A 95 10.89 3.82 14.55
N ARG A 96 10.08 2.97 15.18
CA ARG A 96 8.62 3.13 15.18
C ARG A 96 8.22 4.52 15.69
N GLU A 97 8.85 4.97 16.77
CA GLU A 97 8.58 6.24 17.43
C GLU A 97 8.90 7.41 16.48
N SER A 98 10.05 7.37 15.81
CA SER A 98 10.44 8.40 14.84
C SER A 98 9.50 8.42 13.64
N ILE A 99 9.06 7.25 13.15
CA ILE A 99 8.11 7.15 12.05
C ILE A 99 6.76 7.74 12.47
N THR A 100 6.22 7.35 13.62
CA THR A 100 4.95 7.84 14.15
C THR A 100 4.99 9.35 14.33
N GLN A 101 6.02 9.90 14.97
CA GLN A 101 6.18 11.34 15.14
C GLN A 101 6.25 12.09 13.79
N ALA A 102 7.00 11.55 12.83
CA ALA A 102 7.10 12.15 11.50
C ALA A 102 5.76 12.12 10.75
N CYS A 103 4.99 11.02 10.86
CA CYS A 103 3.67 10.91 10.25
C CYS A 103 2.68 11.90 10.88
N MET A 104 2.67 12.04 12.21
CA MET A 104 1.82 13.01 12.91
C MET A 104 2.12 14.46 12.49
N LYS A 105 3.38 14.79 12.16
CA LYS A 105 3.75 16.09 11.59
C LYS A 105 3.21 16.33 10.17
N ARG A 106 2.80 15.26 9.47
CA ARG A 106 2.17 15.27 8.14
C ARG A 106 0.65 15.03 8.21
N LEU A 107 0.02 15.45 9.31
CA LEU A 107 -1.43 15.46 9.40
C LEU A 107 -2.02 16.41 8.35
N VAL A 108 -2.97 15.89 7.57
CA VAL A 108 -3.77 16.70 6.65
C VAL A 108 -5.07 17.08 7.37
N PRO A 109 -5.32 18.37 7.62
CA PRO A 109 -6.52 18.84 8.32
C PRO A 109 -7.83 18.33 7.70
N SER A 110 -8.84 18.12 8.55
CA SER A 110 -10.17 17.63 8.15
C SER A 110 -10.77 18.49 7.02
N GLU A 111 -10.64 19.81 7.13
CA GLU A 111 -11.17 20.78 6.17
C GLU A 111 -10.55 20.57 4.77
N ARG A 112 -9.24 20.28 4.71
CA ARG A 112 -8.55 20.01 3.46
C ARG A 112 -9.02 18.69 2.84
N ILE A 113 -9.18 17.64 3.64
CA ILE A 113 -9.68 16.35 3.17
C ILE A 113 -11.11 16.49 2.63
N LEU A 114 -12.01 17.07 3.43
CA LEU A 114 -13.40 17.33 3.06
C LEU A 114 -13.50 18.20 1.80
N SER A 115 -12.72 19.27 1.68
CA SER A 115 -12.71 20.10 0.46
C SER A 115 -12.36 19.29 -0.79
N THR A 116 -11.47 18.30 -0.66
CA THR A 116 -11.07 17.42 -1.76
C THR A 116 -12.16 16.39 -2.06
N ILE A 117 -12.89 15.90 -1.04
CA ILE A 117 -14.04 15.00 -1.24
C ILE A 117 -15.15 15.74 -1.97
N LYS A 118 -15.54 16.92 -1.48
CA LYS A 118 -16.58 17.78 -2.09
C LYS A 118 -16.28 18.08 -3.55
N LYS A 119 -15.05 18.50 -3.86
CA LYS A 119 -14.63 18.77 -5.24
C LYS A 119 -14.78 17.55 -6.17
N ALA A 120 -14.55 16.35 -5.66
CA ALA A 120 -14.72 15.12 -6.44
C ALA A 120 -16.20 14.72 -6.61
N MET A 121 -17.09 15.22 -5.75
CA MET A 121 -18.54 15.04 -5.87
C MET A 121 -19.19 16.10 -6.76
N THR A 122 -18.54 17.25 -6.97
CA THR A 122 -19.08 18.38 -7.75
C THR A 122 -18.39 18.59 -9.10
N SER A 123 -17.51 17.68 -9.53
CA SER A 123 -16.76 17.88 -10.78
C SER A 123 -17.64 17.63 -12.01
N ASP A 124 -18.10 18.74 -12.59
CA ASP A 124 -18.94 18.91 -13.78
C ASP A 124 -18.16 18.59 -15.09
N ASP A 125 -17.43 17.48 -15.15
CA ASP A 125 -16.95 17.00 -16.45
C ASP A 125 -18.17 16.58 -17.28
N ASP A 126 -18.35 17.25 -18.41
CA ASP A 126 -19.46 17.28 -19.38
C ASP A 126 -19.89 15.93 -20.00
N ASP A 127 -19.65 14.81 -19.33
CA ASP A 127 -20.17 13.49 -19.68
C ASP A 127 -21.25 13.11 -18.67
N LEU A 128 -22.43 12.72 -19.18
CA LEU A 128 -23.68 12.34 -18.49
C LEU A 128 -23.56 11.18 -17.47
N ILE A 129 -22.62 11.27 -16.53
CA ILE A 129 -22.37 10.29 -15.48
C ILE A 129 -23.06 10.80 -14.23
N MET A 130 -24.10 10.09 -13.79
CA MET A 130 -24.75 10.34 -12.49
C MET A 130 -23.69 10.38 -11.38
N GLN A 131 -23.46 11.58 -10.83
CA GLN A 131 -22.54 11.76 -9.72
C GLN A 131 -23.12 11.12 -8.45
N PRO A 132 -22.31 10.42 -7.64
CA PRO A 132 -22.78 9.88 -6.37
C PRO A 132 -23.17 11.03 -5.43
N GLN A 133 -24.42 11.05 -4.98
CA GLN A 133 -24.91 12.02 -3.98
C GLN A 133 -24.24 11.84 -2.61
N CYS A 134 -23.74 10.63 -2.34
CA CYS A 134 -23.01 10.29 -1.14
C CYS A 134 -21.83 9.33 -1.46
N PHE A 135 -20.81 9.34 -0.60
CA PHE A 135 -19.63 8.50 -0.70
C PHE A 135 -19.43 7.72 0.59
N SER A 136 -19.25 6.40 0.48
CA SER A 136 -19.05 5.53 1.65
C SER A 136 -17.56 5.28 1.91
N ILE A 137 -17.13 5.34 3.18
CA ILE A 137 -15.77 4.99 3.60
C ILE A 137 -15.83 3.87 4.63
N HIS A 138 -15.09 2.79 4.37
CA HIS A 138 -14.83 1.75 5.35
C HIS A 138 -13.79 2.21 6.39
N LEU A 139 -14.14 2.06 7.68
CA LEU A 139 -13.37 2.54 8.81
C LEU A 139 -12.49 1.46 9.46
N PHE A 140 -12.81 0.19 9.27
CA PHE A 140 -12.01 -0.89 9.85
C PHE A 140 -10.73 -1.06 9.07
N GLU A 141 -9.61 -1.25 9.78
CA GLU A 141 -8.31 -1.34 9.14
C GLU A 141 -8.21 -2.64 8.28
N PRO A 142 -7.57 -2.58 7.10
CA PRO A 142 -7.73 -3.63 6.09
C PRO A 142 -6.91 -4.91 6.33
N PHE A 143 -6.09 -5.01 7.37
CA PHE A 143 -5.26 -6.20 7.63
C PHE A 143 -5.97 -7.25 8.47
N SER A 144 -6.53 -6.86 9.63
CA SER A 144 -7.27 -7.74 10.53
C SER A 144 -8.78 -7.57 10.43
N ASN A 145 -9.25 -6.43 9.90
CA ASN A 145 -10.67 -6.06 9.85
C ASN A 145 -11.38 -6.21 11.21
N ALA A 146 -10.63 -6.01 12.31
CA ALA A 146 -11.10 -6.25 13.67
C ALA A 146 -11.59 -4.97 14.37
N LYS A 147 -11.05 -3.80 13.99
CA LYS A 147 -11.38 -2.52 14.61
C LYS A 147 -11.12 -1.34 13.68
N ILE A 148 -11.72 -0.20 14.03
CA ILE A 148 -11.36 1.10 13.46
C ILE A 148 -9.89 1.39 13.72
N PHE A 149 -9.20 1.95 12.73
CA PHE A 149 -7.81 2.42 12.86
C PHE A 149 -7.63 3.33 14.09
N ASP A 150 -6.49 3.25 14.78
CA ASP A 150 -6.11 4.17 15.85
C ASP A 150 -5.46 5.43 15.26
N ILE A 151 -4.58 5.25 14.28
CA ILE A 151 -3.95 6.34 13.53
C ILE A 151 -4.22 6.11 12.04
N PRO A 152 -5.24 6.75 11.44
CA PRO A 152 -5.54 6.59 10.02
C PRO A 152 -4.45 7.21 9.17
N VAL A 153 -3.77 6.36 8.41
CA VAL A 153 -2.78 6.79 7.43
C VAL A 153 -3.10 6.27 6.03
N ARG A 154 -2.63 7.00 5.03
CA ARG A 154 -2.55 6.55 3.64
C ARG A 154 -1.32 7.17 2.97
N GLY A 155 -0.91 6.62 1.83
CA GLY A 155 0.13 7.25 1.01
C GLY A 155 -0.34 8.59 0.47
N GLN A 156 0.55 9.57 0.38
CA GLN A 156 0.21 10.90 -0.16
C GLN A 156 -0.32 10.84 -1.61
N ASP A 157 0.12 9.85 -2.39
CA ASP A 157 -0.28 9.65 -3.79
C ASP A 157 -1.40 8.59 -3.94
N CYS A 158 -1.98 8.12 -2.83
CA CYS A 158 -3.15 7.26 -2.90
C CYS A 158 -4.33 8.03 -3.49
N LEU A 159 -4.95 7.48 -4.54
CA LEU A 159 -6.16 8.03 -5.16
C LEU A 159 -7.45 7.62 -4.44
N HIS A 160 -7.38 6.56 -3.64
CA HIS A 160 -8.47 6.11 -2.77
C HIS A 160 -8.54 6.95 -1.49
N ARG A 161 -9.68 6.92 -0.79
CA ARG A 161 -9.97 7.75 0.38
C ARG A 161 -9.91 6.99 1.70
N GLU A 162 -9.91 5.67 1.61
CA GLU A 162 -9.76 4.74 2.71
C GLU A 162 -8.37 4.89 3.33
N ALA A 163 -8.31 4.72 4.64
CA ALA A 163 -7.06 4.69 5.40
C ALA A 163 -6.79 3.28 5.92
N PHE A 164 -5.58 3.07 6.41
CA PHE A 164 -5.19 1.90 7.17
C PHE A 164 -4.51 2.35 8.47
N ASP A 165 -4.47 1.47 9.47
CA ASP A 165 -3.85 1.81 10.75
C ASP A 165 -2.32 1.83 10.64
N LEU A 166 -1.69 2.91 11.12
CA LEU A 166 -0.23 3.05 11.08
C LEU A 166 0.48 1.95 11.86
N GLY A 167 0.01 1.64 13.07
CA GLY A 167 0.64 0.67 13.95
C GLY A 167 0.62 -0.72 13.32
N VAL A 168 -0.58 -1.18 12.92
CA VAL A 168 -0.78 -2.46 12.25
C VAL A 168 0.04 -2.52 10.95
N PHE A 169 0.03 -1.46 10.15
CA PHE A 169 0.83 -1.40 8.93
C PHE A 169 2.31 -1.62 9.21
N LEU A 170 2.90 -0.94 10.20
CA LEU A 170 4.32 -1.13 10.56
C LEU A 170 4.59 -2.56 11.03
N ASP A 171 3.72 -3.14 11.85
CA ASP A 171 3.87 -4.50 12.36
C ASP A 171 3.86 -5.56 11.24
N THR A 172 3.05 -5.34 10.21
CA THR A 172 2.99 -6.23 9.03
C THR A 172 4.24 -6.18 8.16
N ARG A 173 5.10 -5.15 8.28
CA ARG A 173 6.32 -5.01 7.46
C ARG A 173 7.54 -5.66 8.07
N LEU A 174 7.52 -5.91 9.36
CA LEU A 174 8.64 -6.48 10.09
C LEU A 174 8.83 -7.97 9.76
N GLU A 175 10.05 -8.39 9.44
CA GLU A 175 10.39 -9.81 9.22
C GLU A 175 10.56 -10.57 10.54
N ARG A 176 10.76 -11.90 10.45
CA ARG A 176 11.12 -12.80 11.56
C ARG A 176 10.16 -12.66 12.76
N PRO A 177 8.90 -13.09 12.61
CA PRO A 177 7.88 -12.93 13.66
C PRO A 177 8.21 -13.67 14.96
N THR A 178 9.16 -14.62 14.92
CA THR A 178 9.65 -15.38 16.09
C THR A 178 10.64 -14.60 16.96
N GLN A 179 11.16 -13.46 16.50
CA GLN A 179 12.07 -12.61 17.27
C GLN A 179 11.32 -11.52 18.04
N PRO A 180 11.89 -10.99 19.14
CA PRO A 180 11.31 -9.86 19.86
C PRO A 180 11.12 -8.66 18.91
N PRO A 181 10.03 -7.87 19.04
CA PRO A 181 9.74 -6.74 18.14
C PRO A 181 10.89 -5.76 17.94
N LYS A 182 11.67 -5.51 19.00
CA LYS A 182 12.84 -4.61 18.97
C LYS A 182 14.00 -5.08 18.07
N ASP A 183 14.06 -6.38 17.77
CA ASP A 183 15.13 -7.01 16.99
C ASP A 183 14.68 -7.29 15.53
N ARG A 184 13.41 -6.97 15.22
CA ARG A 184 12.83 -7.16 13.89
C ARG A 184 13.09 -5.93 13.03
N ILE A 185 13.37 -6.18 11.75
CA ILE A 185 13.53 -5.13 10.73
C ILE A 185 12.62 -5.44 9.54
N SER A 186 12.15 -4.40 8.86
CA SER A 186 11.41 -4.57 7.62
C SER A 186 12.34 -4.86 6.44
N LYS A 187 11.84 -5.58 5.43
CA LYS A 187 12.46 -5.54 4.10
C LYS A 187 12.40 -4.12 3.53
N VAL A 188 13.34 -3.77 2.66
CA VAL A 188 13.40 -2.42 2.07
C VAL A 188 12.27 -2.18 1.06
N ASP A 189 11.81 -3.22 0.36
CA ASP A 189 10.91 -3.07 -0.81
C ASP A 189 9.44 -3.45 -0.52
N VAL A 190 9.05 -3.58 0.75
CA VAL A 190 7.68 -4.00 1.15
C VAL A 190 6.73 -2.83 1.46
N TRP A 191 7.18 -1.60 1.26
CA TRP A 191 6.44 -0.38 1.60
C TRP A 191 5.43 0.03 0.52
N ARG A 192 4.38 -0.78 0.34
CA ARG A 192 3.28 -0.49 -0.59
C ARG A 192 1.94 -0.40 0.15
N CYS A 193 1.07 0.49 -0.34
CA CYS A 193 -0.29 0.62 0.14
C CYS A 193 -0.99 -0.75 0.08
N PRO A 194 -1.63 -1.24 1.16
CA PRO A 194 -2.34 -2.51 1.13
C PRO A 194 -3.51 -2.50 0.13
N ILE A 195 -4.10 -1.34 -0.11
CA ILE A 195 -5.29 -1.13 -0.95
C ILE A 195 -4.89 -0.99 -2.42
N CYS A 196 -4.20 0.10 -2.80
CA CYS A 196 -3.90 0.40 -4.22
C CYS A 196 -2.47 0.08 -4.67
N LYS A 197 -1.62 -0.46 -3.79
CA LYS A 197 -0.20 -0.78 -4.06
C LYS A 197 0.71 0.40 -4.41
N ALA A 198 0.25 1.64 -4.29
CA ALA A 198 1.06 2.86 -4.42
C ALA A 198 2.15 2.97 -3.33
N ASP A 199 3.05 3.96 -3.45
CA ASP A 199 4.09 4.23 -2.45
C ASP A 199 3.47 4.49 -1.07
N SER A 200 3.95 3.77 -0.07
CA SER A 200 3.58 3.96 1.34
C SER A 200 4.78 3.78 2.25
N ARG A 201 5.96 4.22 1.78
CA ARG A 201 7.14 4.38 2.63
C ARG A 201 6.83 5.35 3.77
N PRO A 202 7.45 5.20 4.95
CA PRO A 202 7.17 6.03 6.12
C PRO A 202 7.17 7.55 5.84
N GLN A 203 8.08 8.03 5.01
CA GLN A 203 8.19 9.44 4.63
C GLN A 203 7.06 9.93 3.70
N SER A 204 6.41 9.02 2.97
CA SER A 204 5.33 9.31 2.02
C SER A 204 3.93 9.17 2.64
N LEU A 205 3.85 8.72 3.91
CA LEU A 205 2.58 8.59 4.62
C LEU A 205 2.09 9.95 5.14
N ILE A 206 0.78 10.17 5.02
CA ILE A 206 0.04 11.26 5.65
C ILE A 206 -0.93 10.71 6.69
N VAL A 207 -1.27 11.51 7.71
CA VAL A 207 -2.36 11.20 8.64
C VAL A 207 -3.62 11.90 8.15
N ASP A 208 -4.71 11.13 8.00
CA ASP A 208 -5.99 11.67 7.52
C ASP A 208 -6.77 12.31 8.68
N GLY A 209 -6.73 13.65 8.78
CA GLY A 209 -7.33 14.38 9.89
C GLY A 209 -8.86 14.33 9.92
N PHE A 210 -9.51 14.09 8.78
CA PHE A 210 -10.96 13.86 8.77
C PHE A 210 -11.29 12.54 9.46
N LEU A 211 -10.60 11.46 9.09
CA LEU A 211 -10.81 10.15 9.72
C LEU A 211 -10.37 10.10 11.18
N VAL A 212 -9.39 10.91 11.59
CA VAL A 212 -9.08 11.12 13.03
C VAL A 212 -10.30 11.68 13.77
N THR A 213 -10.94 12.71 13.20
CA THR A 213 -12.11 13.36 13.80
C THR A 213 -13.31 12.41 13.85
N VAL A 214 -13.60 11.70 12.75
CA VAL A 214 -14.65 10.66 12.68
C VAL A 214 -14.47 9.63 13.80
N ARG A 215 -13.26 9.08 13.96
CA ARG A 215 -12.96 8.09 15.00
C ARG A 215 -13.21 8.67 16.40
N GLN A 216 -12.81 9.91 16.67
CA GLN A 216 -13.02 10.56 17.96
C GLN A 216 -14.52 10.75 18.26
N GLU A 217 -15.30 11.17 17.27
CA GLU A 217 -16.76 11.32 17.41
C GLU A 217 -17.49 9.98 17.60
N LEU A 218 -17.07 8.93 16.91
CA LEU A 218 -17.61 7.59 17.13
C LEU A 218 -17.26 7.08 18.52
N ALA A 219 -16.04 7.33 19.01
CA ALA A 219 -15.61 6.95 20.35
C ALA A 219 -16.45 7.64 21.43
N SER A 220 -16.73 8.95 21.31
CA SER A 220 -17.53 9.69 22.29
C SER A 220 -18.98 9.22 22.36
N LYS A 221 -19.48 8.60 21.28
CA LYS A 221 -20.83 8.04 21.17
C LYS A 221 -20.89 6.52 21.43
N ASN A 222 -19.78 5.88 21.79
CA ASN A 222 -19.66 4.42 21.93
C ASN A 222 -20.02 3.64 20.65
N LEU A 223 -19.70 4.20 19.48
CA LEU A 223 -19.98 3.65 18.15
C LEU A 223 -18.71 3.14 17.43
N LEU A 224 -17.69 2.71 18.17
CA LEU A 224 -16.44 2.19 17.56
C LEU A 224 -16.61 0.88 16.78
N LYS A 225 -17.79 0.25 16.83
CA LYS A 225 -18.14 -0.91 16.02
C LYS A 225 -18.63 -0.54 14.61
N THR A 226 -18.85 0.74 14.30
CA THR A 226 -19.29 1.19 12.97
C THR A 226 -18.25 0.84 11.91
N ARG A 227 -18.61 -0.03 10.93
CA ARG A 227 -17.67 -0.40 9.87
C ARG A 227 -17.54 0.63 8.77
N SER A 228 -18.58 1.40 8.49
CA SER A 228 -18.58 2.37 7.40
C SER A 228 -19.36 3.64 7.75
N ILE A 229 -18.99 4.74 7.10
CA ILE A 229 -19.73 6.00 7.14
C ILE A 229 -20.11 6.43 5.72
N ASN A 230 -21.25 7.10 5.59
CA ASN A 230 -21.61 7.83 4.38
C ASN A 230 -21.26 9.31 4.56
N ILE A 231 -20.67 9.91 3.53
CA ILE A 231 -20.30 11.31 3.46
C ILE A 231 -21.16 11.96 2.38
N GLU A 232 -21.86 13.03 2.74
CA GLU A 232 -22.73 13.79 1.86
C GLU A 232 -21.95 14.89 1.12
N SER A 233 -22.56 15.46 0.06
CA SER A 233 -21.97 16.54 -0.75
C SER A 233 -21.65 17.81 0.04
N ASP A 234 -22.35 18.07 1.15
CA ASP A 234 -22.07 19.17 2.07
C ASP A 234 -20.93 18.84 3.06
N GLY A 235 -20.37 17.65 3.00
CA GLY A 235 -19.28 17.14 3.84
C GLY A 235 -19.73 16.65 5.22
N SER A 236 -21.03 16.68 5.52
CA SER A 236 -21.57 15.96 6.66
C SER A 236 -21.41 14.45 6.47
N TRP A 237 -21.36 13.71 7.57
CA TRP A 237 -21.23 12.26 7.50
C TRP A 237 -22.13 11.57 8.54
N SER A 238 -22.54 10.35 8.24
CA SER A 238 -23.35 9.52 9.13
C SER A 238 -22.86 8.07 9.16
N PRO A 239 -22.94 7.36 10.31
CA PRO A 239 -22.69 5.93 10.38
C PRO A 239 -23.64 5.17 9.45
N VAL A 240 -23.12 4.22 8.68
CA VAL A 240 -23.95 3.23 8.00
C VAL A 240 -24.52 2.31 9.07
N ARG A 241 -25.86 2.21 9.14
CA ARG A 241 -26.52 1.22 9.99
C ARG A 241 -26.32 -0.15 9.34
N GLU A 242 -25.49 -0.97 9.95
CA GLU A 242 -25.52 -2.40 9.67
C GLU A 242 -26.90 -2.90 10.11
N ALA A 243 -27.60 -3.61 9.23
CA ALA A 243 -28.72 -4.43 9.66
C ALA A 243 -28.13 -5.33 10.75
N GLN A 244 -28.61 -5.18 11.98
CA GLN A 244 -28.33 -6.19 12.98
C GLN A 244 -28.82 -7.48 12.35
N ASP A 245 -27.94 -8.47 12.20
CA ASP A 245 -28.41 -9.85 12.26
C ASP A 245 -29.09 -9.90 13.62
N ASP A 246 -30.41 -9.72 13.59
CA ASP A 246 -31.25 -9.98 14.73
C ASP A 246 -30.84 -11.39 15.16
N GLU A 247 -30.24 -11.49 16.33
CA GLU A 247 -30.14 -12.75 17.03
C GLU A 247 -31.58 -13.27 17.06
N GLU A 248 -31.88 -14.23 16.18
CA GLU A 248 -33.06 -15.07 16.31
C GLU A 248 -32.92 -15.69 17.68
N THR A 249 -33.58 -15.08 18.66
CA THR A 249 -33.93 -15.72 19.91
C THR A 249 -34.67 -16.98 19.50
N GLU A 250 -33.99 -18.13 19.60
CA GLU A 250 -34.57 -19.45 19.48
C GLU A 250 -35.64 -19.59 20.57
N ASP A 251 -36.83 -19.08 20.29
CA ASP A 251 -38.04 -19.47 21.00
C ASP A 251 -38.32 -20.92 20.61
N GLU A 252 -38.37 -21.78 21.63
CA GLU A 252 -38.59 -23.22 21.57
C GLU A 252 -39.67 -23.62 20.55
N ALA A 253 -39.24 -24.10 19.38
CA ALA A 253 -40.08 -24.87 18.48
C ALA A 253 -39.71 -26.35 18.60
N THR A 254 -40.62 -27.12 19.18
CA THR A 254 -40.55 -28.59 19.31
C THR A 254 -40.27 -29.26 17.95
N PRO A 255 -39.36 -30.26 17.87
CA PRO A 255 -39.01 -30.88 16.60
C PRO A 255 -40.12 -31.85 16.13
N ALA A 256 -40.58 -31.66 14.89
CA ALA A 256 -41.45 -32.59 14.18
C ALA A 256 -40.69 -33.88 13.75
N PRO A 257 -41.36 -35.04 13.67
CA PRO A 257 -40.69 -36.32 13.46
C PRO A 257 -40.23 -36.50 12.00
N LYS A 258 -39.00 -37.00 11.82
CA LYS A 258 -38.42 -37.34 10.52
C LYS A 258 -39.04 -38.63 9.97
N LYS A 259 -39.48 -38.61 8.70
CA LYS A 259 -39.90 -39.82 7.97
C LYS A 259 -38.70 -40.72 7.67
N PRO A 260 -38.86 -42.07 7.71
CA PRO A 260 -37.77 -42.99 7.39
C PRO A 260 -37.46 -42.96 5.88
N VAL A 261 -36.17 -43.02 5.57
CA VAL A 261 -35.62 -43.12 4.20
C VAL A 261 -35.61 -44.59 3.80
N GLU A 262 -36.30 -44.94 2.70
CA GLU A 262 -36.23 -46.26 2.08
C GLU A 262 -34.96 -46.37 1.21
N VAL A 263 -34.16 -47.40 1.45
CA VAL A 263 -32.99 -47.75 0.65
C VAL A 263 -33.41 -48.84 -0.34
N ILE A 264 -33.38 -48.53 -1.63
CA ILE A 264 -33.61 -49.50 -2.71
C ILE A 264 -32.23 -50.04 -3.12
N LEU A 265 -32.03 -51.34 -2.93
CA LEU A 265 -30.87 -52.06 -3.45
C LEU A 265 -31.15 -52.41 -4.93
N ILE A 266 -30.21 -52.08 -5.81
CA ILE A 266 -30.23 -52.49 -7.22
C ILE A 266 -29.20 -53.61 -7.33
N ASP A 267 -29.65 -54.82 -7.66
CA ASP A 267 -28.80 -55.96 -7.97
C ASP A 267 -28.32 -55.84 -9.43
N ASP A 268 -27.02 -55.96 -9.65
CA ASP A 268 -26.38 -56.01 -10.96
C ASP A 268 -26.33 -57.47 -11.47
N ASP A 269 -27.00 -57.74 -12.59
CA ASP A 269 -26.77 -58.90 -13.48
C ASP A 269 -26.19 -58.42 -14.82
#